data_AF-A0A1X2Z2T3-F1
#
_entry.id   AF-A0A1X2Z2T3-F1
#
_cell.length_a   1.000
_cell.length_b   1.000
_cell.length_c   1.000
_cell.angle_alpha   90.00
_cell.angle_beta   90.00
_cell.angle_gamma   90.00
#
_symmetry.space_group_name_H-M   'P 1'
#
loop_
_entity.id
_entity.type
_entity.pdbx_description
1 polymer ?
#
loop_
_entity_poly.entity_id
_entity_poly.type
_entity_poly.pdbx_seq_one_letter_code
_entity_poly.pdbx_strand_id
1 'polypeptide(L)'
;MPNQKTILAQHGLIKADTATPKDWETIDNIRNKRFSIPLSWEQIQQLLAKHPTIRPYLYLSTGLDGLVLLNTNTGETANTQPLIFENLSDENDSMFSMVEQHISKWDKTTPTKTLIQQGRTDKAKQQIDHATALAPTALMELIYQLVPWKELHDRQYQRMTALNVRKNEEYPTRQFDRHLVKLLQQTKPCIGGEGALEKTFDKPITVYRGEIDKSVHLGLSWTSSLEVAEKFASRFGKQGSILKTVLEPKQILAAYADDGEHEVLAIVPETGVETI
;
A
#
# COMPACT_ATOMS: atom_id res chain seq x y z
N MET A 1 8.51 -13.95 -9.91
CA MET A 1 8.27 -12.95 -8.85
C MET A 1 9.54 -12.90 -8.03
N PRO A 2 9.99 -11.72 -7.61
CA PRO A 2 11.13 -11.60 -6.70
C PRO A 2 10.88 -12.45 -5.44
N ASN A 3 11.94 -12.96 -4.83
CA ASN A 3 11.79 -13.64 -3.55
C ASN A 3 11.37 -12.63 -2.46
N GLN A 4 10.79 -13.13 -1.38
CA GLN A 4 10.25 -12.29 -0.31
C GLN A 4 11.28 -11.30 0.27
N LYS A 5 12.55 -11.72 0.42
CA LYS A 5 13.63 -10.85 0.90
C LYS A 5 13.87 -9.65 -0.03
N THR A 6 13.82 -9.88 -1.34
CA THR A 6 13.94 -8.81 -2.34
C THR A 6 12.75 -7.86 -2.28
N ILE A 7 11.53 -8.36 -2.12
CA ILE A 7 10.32 -7.53 -1.98
C ILE A 7 10.45 -6.62 -0.76
N LEU A 8 10.79 -7.18 0.40
CA LEU A 8 10.95 -6.41 1.65
C LEU A 8 11.99 -5.31 1.50
N ALA A 9 13.16 -5.61 0.91
CA ALA A 9 14.21 -4.63 0.69
C ALA A 9 13.79 -3.50 -0.28
N GLN A 10 12.99 -3.80 -1.31
CA GLN A 10 12.45 -2.78 -2.23
C GLN A 10 11.49 -1.81 -1.53
N HIS A 11 10.81 -2.27 -0.49
CA HIS A 11 9.95 -1.48 0.39
C HIS A 11 10.70 -0.92 1.61
N GLY A 12 12.04 -0.95 1.58
CA GLY A 12 12.86 -0.37 2.64
C GLY A 12 12.79 -1.11 3.97
N LEU A 13 12.37 -2.38 3.97
CA LEU A 13 12.31 -3.22 5.16
C LEU A 13 13.51 -4.16 5.26
N ILE A 14 14.22 -4.08 6.38
CA ILE A 14 15.32 -4.99 6.75
C ILE A 14 14.94 -5.71 8.02
N LYS A 15 15.05 -7.04 8.03
CA LYS A 15 14.67 -7.84 9.21
C LYS A 15 15.62 -7.54 10.38
N ALA A 16 15.08 -7.13 11.52
CA ALA A 16 15.84 -6.57 12.63
C ALA A 16 16.81 -7.59 13.26
N ASP A 17 16.47 -8.88 13.26
CA ASP A 17 17.32 -9.96 13.76
C ASP A 17 18.55 -10.23 12.89
N THR A 18 18.54 -9.81 11.63
CA THR A 18 19.66 -9.94 10.68
C THR A 18 20.33 -8.61 10.33
N ALA A 19 19.80 -7.51 10.84
CA ALA A 19 20.33 -6.18 10.57
C ALA A 19 21.69 -5.98 11.26
N THR A 20 22.52 -5.13 10.67
CA THR A 20 23.80 -4.70 11.24
C THR A 20 23.74 -3.23 11.67
N PRO A 21 24.69 -2.74 12.50
CA PRO A 21 24.79 -1.32 12.81
C PRO A 21 24.86 -0.43 11.56
N LYS A 22 25.53 -0.91 10.50
CA LYS A 22 25.65 -0.19 9.23
C LYS A 22 24.33 -0.11 8.46
N ASP A 23 23.52 -1.16 8.51
CA ASP A 23 22.16 -1.14 7.94
C ASP A 23 21.32 -0.11 8.69
N TRP A 24 21.41 -0.10 10.02
CA TRP A 24 20.74 0.91 10.85
C TRP A 24 21.19 2.33 10.51
N GLU A 25 22.50 2.62 10.47
CA GLU A 25 23.03 3.94 10.09
C GLU A 25 22.53 4.39 8.71
N THR A 26 22.48 3.47 7.75
CA THR A 26 21.99 3.76 6.40
C THR A 26 20.54 4.19 6.43
N ILE A 27 19.70 3.43 7.14
CA ILE A 27 18.28 3.73 7.32
C ILE A 27 18.10 5.06 8.09
N ASP A 28 18.88 5.26 9.14
CA ASP A 28 18.77 6.42 10.02
C ASP A 28 19.17 7.73 9.32
N ASN A 29 20.11 7.67 8.37
CA ASN A 29 20.55 8.81 7.56
C ASN A 29 19.53 9.27 6.50
N ILE A 30 18.69 8.37 5.98
CA ILE A 30 17.69 8.71 4.95
C ILE A 30 16.34 9.12 5.53
N ARG A 31 16.10 8.83 6.81
CA ARG A 31 14.84 9.16 7.48
C ARG A 31 14.69 10.65 7.76
N ASN A 32 13.44 11.11 7.71
CA ASN A 32 13.10 12.45 8.17
C ASN A 32 13.01 12.46 9.70
N LYS A 33 14.05 13.03 10.34
CA LYS A 33 14.18 13.15 11.81
C LYS A 33 13.07 13.94 12.49
N ARG A 34 12.24 14.67 11.74
CA ARG A 34 11.09 15.43 12.26
C ARG A 34 9.91 14.55 12.67
N PHE A 35 9.79 13.36 12.07
CA PHE A 35 8.64 12.47 12.24
C PHE A 35 9.01 11.09 12.79
N SER A 36 10.30 10.83 12.96
CA SER A 36 10.82 9.55 13.43
C SER A 36 11.35 9.74 14.85
N ILE A 37 10.86 9.00 15.83
CA ILE A 37 11.56 8.87 17.12
C ILE A 37 12.66 7.82 16.89
N PRO A 38 13.94 8.21 16.77
CA PRO A 38 14.98 7.26 16.42
C PRO A 38 15.37 6.47 17.66
N LEU A 39 15.19 5.16 17.63
CA LEU A 39 15.81 4.27 18.59
C LEU A 39 17.28 4.14 18.27
N SER A 40 18.15 4.19 19.26
CA SER A 40 19.53 3.82 19.06
C SER A 40 19.65 2.35 18.66
N TRP A 41 20.75 1.98 18.01
CA TRP A 41 21.05 0.59 17.70
C TRP A 41 21.01 -0.29 18.95
N GLU A 42 21.53 0.21 20.08
CA GLU A 42 21.52 -0.46 21.38
C GLU A 42 20.09 -0.71 21.88
N GLN A 43 19.18 0.26 21.72
CA GLN A 43 17.78 0.10 22.12
C GLN A 43 17.07 -0.99 21.30
N ILE A 44 17.36 -1.08 20.00
CA ILE A 44 16.85 -2.15 19.13
C ILE A 44 17.36 -3.52 19.61
N GLN A 45 18.66 -3.63 19.92
CA GLN A 45 19.25 -4.88 20.42
C GLN A 45 18.66 -5.27 21.78
N GLN A 46 18.47 -4.31 22.69
CA GLN A 46 17.84 -4.56 23.99
C GLN A 46 16.40 -5.04 23.83
N LEU A 47 15.63 -4.45 22.93
CA LEU A 47 14.27 -4.91 22.63
C LEU A 47 14.28 -6.37 22.17
N LEU A 48 15.10 -6.69 21.17
CA LEU A 48 15.21 -8.07 20.66
C LEU A 48 15.66 -9.02 21.77
N ALA A 49 16.53 -8.59 22.70
CA ALA A 49 16.97 -9.39 23.84
C ALA A 49 15.86 -9.64 24.86
N LYS A 50 15.14 -8.59 25.28
CA LYS A 50 14.05 -8.67 26.27
C LYS A 50 12.83 -9.42 25.72
N HIS A 51 12.60 -9.34 24.42
CA HIS A 51 11.37 -9.81 23.78
C HIS A 51 11.70 -10.75 22.61
N PRO A 52 12.03 -12.03 22.86
CA PRO A 52 12.39 -12.96 21.79
C PRO A 52 11.22 -13.29 20.85
N THR A 53 9.98 -13.14 21.31
CA THR A 53 8.73 -13.45 20.56
C THR A 53 8.50 -12.51 19.38
N ILE A 54 8.94 -11.25 19.46
CA ILE A 54 8.78 -10.26 18.37
C ILE A 54 9.83 -10.41 17.26
N ARG A 55 10.95 -11.10 17.52
CA ARG A 55 12.09 -11.21 16.59
C ARG A 55 11.72 -11.67 15.17
N PRO A 56 10.82 -12.67 14.99
CA PRO A 56 10.45 -13.13 13.66
C PRO A 56 9.72 -12.08 12.83
N TYR A 57 9.12 -11.09 13.50
CA TYR A 57 8.16 -10.15 12.93
C TYR A 57 8.68 -8.71 12.86
N LEU A 58 9.80 -8.39 13.50
CA LEU A 58 10.33 -7.02 13.57
C LEU A 58 11.23 -6.67 12.37
N TYR A 59 10.92 -5.55 11.74
CA TYR A 59 11.66 -4.98 10.63
C TYR A 59 12.07 -3.53 10.92
N LEU A 60 13.29 -3.18 10.54
CA LEU A 60 13.75 -1.81 10.39
C LEU A 60 13.20 -1.26 9.08
N SER A 61 12.61 -0.06 9.10
CA SER A 61 11.95 0.53 7.93
C SER A 61 12.57 1.86 7.52
N THR A 62 12.76 2.12 6.23
CA THR A 62 13.19 3.45 5.75
C THR A 62 12.07 4.49 5.73
N GLY A 63 10.82 4.09 6.04
CA GLY A 63 9.65 4.96 6.10
C GLY A 63 9.62 5.85 7.34
N LEU A 64 8.47 6.51 7.56
CA LEU A 64 8.20 7.31 8.76
C LEU A 64 8.33 6.48 10.04
N ASP A 65 7.93 5.22 9.95
CA ASP A 65 7.89 4.30 11.08
C ASP A 65 9.26 3.67 11.19
N GLY A 66 10.00 3.98 12.26
CA GLY A 66 11.34 3.46 12.42
C GLY A 66 11.40 1.94 12.56
N LEU A 67 10.29 1.32 12.93
CA LEU A 67 10.13 -0.12 13.10
C LEU A 67 8.74 -0.55 12.65
N VAL A 68 8.68 -1.74 12.06
CA VAL A 68 7.45 -2.35 11.56
C VAL A 68 7.35 -3.77 12.09
N LEU A 69 6.20 -4.13 12.67
CA LEU A 69 5.86 -5.52 12.96
C LEU A 69 4.99 -6.07 11.83
N LEU A 70 5.51 -7.07 11.12
CA LEU A 70 4.90 -7.64 9.92
C LEU A 70 4.97 -9.16 9.93
N ASN A 71 3.81 -9.81 9.87
CA ASN A 71 3.72 -11.23 9.57
C ASN A 71 3.68 -11.45 8.07
N THR A 72 4.84 -11.71 7.48
CA THR A 72 4.96 -11.92 6.02
C THR A 72 4.23 -13.14 5.47
N ASN A 73 3.84 -14.09 6.32
CA ASN A 73 3.08 -15.28 5.90
C ASN A 73 1.59 -14.98 5.72
N THR A 74 1.10 -13.94 6.37
CA THR A 74 -0.31 -13.51 6.35
C THR A 74 -0.50 -12.16 5.65
N GLY A 75 0.54 -11.33 5.63
CA GLY A 75 0.52 -9.93 5.21
C GLY A 75 0.10 -8.96 6.33
N GLU A 76 -0.21 -9.46 7.53
CA GLU A 76 -0.76 -8.63 8.60
C GLU A 76 0.32 -7.79 9.31
N THR A 77 -0.01 -6.54 9.63
CA THR A 77 0.78 -5.67 10.51
C THR A 77 0.16 -5.63 11.91
N ALA A 78 1.00 -5.48 12.94
CA ALA A 78 0.51 -5.52 14.33
C ALA A 78 -0.31 -4.28 14.71
N ASN A 79 -0.16 -3.16 13.98
CA ASN A 79 -0.88 -1.92 14.21
C ASN A 79 -1.14 -1.19 12.88
N THR A 80 -2.20 -0.38 12.88
CA THR A 80 -2.50 0.64 11.86
C THR A 80 -1.70 1.93 12.08
N GLN A 81 -1.06 2.06 13.25
CA GLN A 81 -0.22 3.19 13.63
C GLN A 81 1.22 2.74 13.92
N PRO A 82 2.20 3.65 13.76
CA PRO A 82 3.61 3.37 14.03
C PRO A 82 3.77 2.99 15.50
N LEU A 83 4.58 1.97 15.81
CA LEU A 83 4.93 1.66 17.19
C LEU A 83 5.77 2.81 17.75
N ILE A 84 5.16 3.69 18.55
CA ILE A 84 5.86 4.75 19.28
C ILE A 84 6.58 4.09 20.45
N PHE A 85 7.90 4.04 20.33
CA PHE A 85 8.76 3.18 21.11
C PHE A 85 9.15 3.75 22.49
N GLU A 86 8.86 5.02 22.75
CA GLU A 86 8.92 5.57 24.13
C GLU A 86 8.05 4.74 25.09
N ASN A 87 7.03 4.04 24.59
CA ASN A 87 6.20 3.12 25.37
C ASN A 87 6.80 1.72 25.60
N LEU A 88 7.92 1.39 24.95
CA LEU A 88 8.57 0.08 25.02
C LEU A 88 9.91 0.12 25.79
N SER A 89 10.47 1.31 26.02
CA SER A 89 11.77 1.44 26.67
C SER A 89 11.71 1.29 28.18
N ASP A 90 10.70 1.82 28.88
CA ASP A 90 10.55 1.66 30.34
C ASP A 90 9.08 1.86 30.81
N GLU A 91 8.63 0.98 31.72
CA GLU A 91 7.40 1.06 32.56
C GLU A 91 5.99 0.84 31.97
N ASN A 92 5.77 0.72 30.66
CA ASN A 92 4.41 0.56 30.11
C ASN A 92 4.08 -0.87 29.63
N ASP A 93 4.01 -1.82 30.56
CA ASP A 93 3.71 -3.26 30.33
C ASP A 93 2.44 -3.52 29.49
N SER A 94 1.50 -2.57 29.47
CA SER A 94 0.22 -2.69 28.79
C SER A 94 0.33 -2.75 27.26
N MET A 95 1.13 -1.85 26.65
CA MET A 95 1.33 -1.79 25.21
C MET A 95 2.10 -3.00 24.70
N PHE A 96 3.10 -3.44 25.47
CA PHE A 96 3.85 -4.64 25.12
C PHE A 96 2.98 -5.89 25.21
N SER A 97 2.14 -6.00 26.24
CA SER A 97 1.16 -7.08 26.35
C SER A 97 0.19 -7.14 25.16
N MET A 98 -0.23 -5.99 24.61
CA MET A 98 -1.07 -5.95 23.40
C MET A 98 -0.33 -6.46 22.15
N VAL A 99 0.95 -6.12 22.01
CA VAL A 99 1.81 -6.60 20.92
C VAL A 99 2.03 -8.10 21.03
N GLU A 100 2.31 -8.63 22.23
CA GLU A 100 2.45 -10.07 22.45
C GLU A 100 1.15 -10.83 22.19
N GLN A 101 -0.01 -10.27 22.55
CA GLN A 101 -1.29 -10.87 22.20
C GLN A 101 -1.48 -10.99 20.69
N HIS A 102 -1.08 -9.98 19.90
CA HIS A 102 -1.11 -10.06 18.44
C HIS A 102 -0.17 -11.13 17.89
N ILE A 103 1.07 -11.16 18.37
CA ILE A 103 2.06 -12.16 17.95
C ILE A 103 1.62 -13.58 18.30
N SER A 104 1.03 -13.77 19.48
CA SER A 104 0.52 -15.09 19.89
C SER A 104 -0.60 -15.61 18.99
N LYS A 105 -1.36 -14.71 18.35
CA LYS A 105 -2.34 -15.05 17.31
C LYS A 105 -1.62 -15.43 16.02
N TRP A 106 -0.66 -14.63 15.59
CA TRP A 106 0.15 -14.91 14.39
C TRP A 106 0.84 -16.26 14.40
N ASP A 107 1.40 -16.67 15.53
CA ASP A 107 2.04 -17.98 15.67
C ASP A 107 1.06 -19.15 15.48
N LYS A 108 -0.24 -18.92 15.70
CA LYS A 108 -1.32 -19.90 15.53
C LYS A 108 -2.04 -19.75 14.18
N THR A 109 -1.84 -18.63 13.49
CA THR A 109 -2.51 -18.35 12.21
C THR A 109 -1.91 -19.21 11.11
N THR A 110 -2.78 -19.86 10.33
CA THR A 110 -2.34 -20.61 9.16
C THR A 110 -1.88 -19.64 8.06
N PRO A 111 -0.67 -19.80 7.49
CA PRO A 111 -0.19 -18.95 6.40
C PRO A 111 -1.18 -18.86 5.24
N THR A 112 -1.29 -17.68 4.60
CA THR A 112 -2.20 -17.45 3.46
C THR A 112 -1.95 -18.46 2.35
N LYS A 113 -0.68 -18.72 2.04
CA LYS A 113 -0.28 -19.70 1.02
C LYS A 113 -0.73 -21.12 1.36
N THR A 114 -0.64 -21.52 2.63
CA THR A 114 -1.09 -22.83 3.10
C THR A 114 -2.61 -22.96 3.00
N LEU A 115 -3.36 -21.92 3.36
CA LEU A 115 -4.83 -21.91 3.18
C LEU A 115 -5.22 -22.14 1.71
N ILE A 116 -4.54 -21.47 0.78
CA ILE A 116 -4.77 -21.62 -0.66
C ILE A 116 -4.45 -23.04 -1.12
N GLN A 117 -3.31 -23.60 -0.71
CA GLN A 117 -2.91 -24.96 -1.06
C GLN A 117 -3.87 -26.03 -0.51
N GLN A 118 -4.54 -25.74 0.60
CA GLN A 118 -5.59 -26.60 1.19
C GLN A 118 -6.97 -26.40 0.53
N GLY A 119 -7.09 -25.56 -0.51
CA GLY A 119 -8.37 -25.22 -1.15
C GLY A 119 -9.29 -24.34 -0.30
N ARG A 120 -8.79 -23.77 0.81
CA ARG A 120 -9.54 -22.89 1.73
C ARG A 120 -9.45 -21.44 1.26
N THR A 121 -9.79 -21.19 0.00
CA THR A 121 -9.62 -19.90 -0.68
C THR A 121 -10.41 -18.76 -0.03
N ASP A 122 -11.62 -19.00 0.46
CA ASP A 122 -12.42 -17.96 1.12
C ASP A 122 -11.76 -17.45 2.40
N LYS A 123 -11.17 -18.35 3.20
CA LYS A 123 -10.42 -17.96 4.40
C LYS A 123 -9.14 -17.23 4.05
N ALA A 124 -8.47 -17.62 2.96
CA ALA A 124 -7.31 -16.89 2.47
C ALA A 124 -7.68 -15.46 2.04
N LYS A 125 -8.81 -15.29 1.34
CA LYS A 125 -9.33 -13.96 0.95
C LYS A 125 -9.69 -13.12 2.17
N GLN A 126 -10.40 -13.67 3.14
CA GLN A 126 -10.70 -12.96 4.40
C GLN A 126 -9.43 -12.47 5.10
N GLN A 127 -8.38 -13.30 5.10
CA GLN A 127 -7.08 -12.92 5.68
C GLN A 127 -6.37 -11.82 4.88
N ILE A 128 -6.43 -11.87 3.54
CA ILE A 128 -5.90 -10.82 2.66
C ILE A 128 -6.66 -9.50 2.84
N ASP A 129 -7.99 -9.56 2.89
CA ASP A 129 -8.86 -8.40 3.12
C ASP A 129 -8.55 -7.77 4.49
N HIS A 130 -8.39 -8.59 5.53
CA HIS A 130 -8.03 -8.13 6.87
C HIS A 130 -6.66 -7.46 6.88
N ALA A 131 -5.65 -8.09 6.28
CA ALA A 131 -4.30 -7.53 6.17
C ALA A 131 -4.29 -6.20 5.42
N THR A 132 -5.03 -6.10 4.31
CA THR A 132 -5.11 -4.87 3.49
C THR A 132 -5.85 -3.76 4.23
N ALA A 133 -6.87 -4.08 5.02
CA ALA A 133 -7.64 -3.09 5.79
C ALA A 133 -6.85 -2.51 6.98
N LEU A 134 -5.93 -3.28 7.57
CA LEU A 134 -5.08 -2.84 8.69
C LEU A 134 -3.75 -2.20 8.26
N ALA A 135 -3.41 -2.35 6.98
CA ALA A 135 -2.19 -1.82 6.40
C ALA A 135 -2.09 -0.30 6.59
N PRO A 136 -0.99 0.22 7.17
CA PRO A 136 -0.63 1.61 6.99
C PRO A 136 -0.53 1.92 5.49
N THR A 137 -0.96 3.12 5.08
CA THR A 137 -0.95 3.55 3.68
C THR A 137 0.36 3.21 2.97
N ALA A 138 1.51 3.52 3.58
CA ALA A 138 2.84 3.29 3.01
C ALA A 138 3.26 1.81 2.86
N LEU A 139 2.49 0.85 3.40
CA LEU A 139 2.76 -0.59 3.32
C LEU A 139 1.71 -1.35 2.51
N MET A 140 0.69 -0.68 1.98
CA MET A 140 -0.39 -1.33 1.25
C MET A 140 0.14 -2.05 0.01
N GLU A 141 1.06 -1.41 -0.74
CA GLU A 141 1.70 -2.06 -1.88
C GLU A 141 2.53 -3.29 -1.47
N LEU A 142 3.26 -3.22 -0.35
CA LEU A 142 4.02 -4.37 0.16
C LEU A 142 3.09 -5.55 0.46
N ILE A 143 2.00 -5.30 1.19
CA ILE A 143 1.04 -6.33 1.59
C ILE A 143 0.44 -6.99 0.36
N TYR A 144 0.08 -6.19 -0.65
CA TYR A 144 -0.35 -6.71 -1.95
C TYR A 144 0.70 -7.61 -2.59
N GLN A 145 1.98 -7.24 -2.58
CA GLN A 145 3.05 -8.04 -3.21
C GLN A 145 3.36 -9.35 -2.47
N LEU A 146 3.07 -9.43 -1.16
CA LEU A 146 3.26 -10.65 -0.37
C LEU A 146 2.19 -11.71 -0.65
N VAL A 147 1.05 -11.34 -1.21
CA VAL A 147 -0.02 -12.29 -1.52
C VAL A 147 0.43 -13.24 -2.65
N PRO A 148 0.25 -14.56 -2.49
CA PRO A 148 0.55 -15.56 -3.51
C PRO A 148 -0.51 -15.58 -4.63
N TRP A 149 -0.61 -14.48 -5.38
CA TRP A 149 -1.64 -14.28 -6.43
C TRP A 149 -1.65 -15.37 -7.49
N LYS A 150 -0.48 -15.92 -7.81
CA LYS A 150 -0.37 -16.99 -8.79
C LYS A 150 -1.09 -18.23 -8.29
N GLU A 151 -0.86 -18.63 -7.04
CA GLU A 151 -1.49 -19.79 -6.42
C GLU A 151 -2.98 -19.58 -6.14
N LEU A 152 -3.41 -18.35 -5.83
CA LEU A 152 -4.83 -18.06 -5.59
C LEU A 152 -5.67 -18.19 -6.86
N HIS A 153 -5.08 -17.96 -8.04
CA HIS A 153 -5.70 -18.09 -9.36
C HIS A 153 -7.02 -17.30 -9.56
N ASP A 154 -7.27 -16.27 -8.75
CA ASP A 154 -8.46 -15.41 -8.87
C ASP A 154 -8.09 -13.99 -9.28
N ARG A 155 -8.12 -13.74 -10.59
CA ARG A 155 -7.71 -12.45 -11.15
C ARG A 155 -8.72 -11.33 -10.88
N GLN A 156 -10.00 -11.68 -10.67
CA GLN A 156 -11.03 -10.67 -10.39
C GLN A 156 -10.91 -10.18 -8.96
N TYR A 157 -10.72 -11.10 -8.01
CA TYR A 157 -10.38 -10.70 -6.65
C TYR A 157 -9.06 -9.92 -6.60
N GLN A 158 -8.03 -10.35 -7.34
CA GLN A 158 -6.78 -9.58 -7.46
C GLN A 158 -7.00 -8.15 -8.00
N ARG A 159 -7.92 -7.97 -8.98
CA ARG A 159 -8.30 -6.65 -9.52
C ARG A 159 -8.86 -5.77 -8.40
N MET A 160 -9.84 -6.29 -7.65
CA MET A 160 -10.47 -5.55 -6.55
C MET A 160 -9.44 -5.13 -5.50
N THR A 161 -8.58 -6.05 -5.06
CA THR A 161 -7.54 -5.73 -4.07
C THR A 161 -6.55 -4.71 -4.62
N ALA A 162 -6.13 -4.82 -5.88
CA ALA A 162 -5.19 -3.87 -6.49
C ALA A 162 -5.79 -2.46 -6.63
N LEU A 163 -7.07 -2.35 -6.96
CA LEU A 163 -7.77 -1.06 -7.02
C LEU A 163 -7.91 -0.45 -5.61
N ASN A 164 -8.26 -1.26 -4.60
CA ASN A 164 -8.31 -0.79 -3.21
C ASN A 164 -6.94 -0.29 -2.73
N VAL A 165 -5.86 -1.00 -3.04
CA VAL A 165 -4.49 -0.56 -2.73
C VAL A 165 -4.18 0.73 -3.47
N ARG A 166 -4.48 0.82 -4.78
CA ARG A 166 -4.20 2.02 -5.57
C ARG A 166 -4.95 3.26 -5.08
N LYS A 167 -6.16 3.07 -4.54
CA LYS A 167 -7.01 4.14 -4.02
C LYS A 167 -6.47 4.72 -2.72
N ASN A 168 -5.93 3.87 -1.86
CA ASN A 168 -5.52 4.25 -0.51
C ASN A 168 -4.02 4.51 -0.38
N GLU A 169 -3.19 4.03 -1.32
CA GLU A 169 -1.75 4.32 -1.40
C GLU A 169 -1.52 5.76 -1.88
N GLU A 170 -0.80 6.56 -1.09
CA GLU A 170 -0.59 7.98 -1.39
C GLU A 170 0.41 8.15 -2.57
N TYR A 171 1.42 7.29 -2.65
CA TYR A 171 2.49 7.34 -3.66
C TYR A 171 2.84 5.96 -4.21
N PRO A 172 1.95 5.35 -5.02
CA PRO A 172 2.18 4.01 -5.57
C PRO A 172 3.42 3.98 -6.47
N THR A 173 4.16 2.88 -6.45
CA THR A 173 5.36 2.78 -7.28
C THR A 173 5.02 2.64 -8.76
N ARG A 174 5.90 3.13 -9.64
CA ARG A 174 5.80 2.88 -11.09
C ARG A 174 5.78 1.38 -11.45
N GLN A 175 6.31 0.53 -10.59
CA GLN A 175 6.25 -0.92 -10.79
C GLN A 175 4.84 -1.44 -10.53
N PHE A 176 4.21 -1.00 -9.45
CA PHE A 176 2.82 -1.34 -9.14
C PHE A 176 1.86 -0.83 -10.21
N ASP A 177 1.95 0.44 -10.62
CA ASP A 177 1.09 0.99 -11.67
C ASP A 177 1.20 0.19 -12.99
N ARG A 178 2.42 -0.21 -13.39
CA ARG A 178 2.61 -1.07 -14.58
C ARG A 178 1.96 -2.45 -14.42
N HIS A 179 1.99 -3.02 -13.22
CA HIS A 179 1.32 -4.29 -12.93
C HIS A 179 -0.19 -4.12 -12.93
N LEU A 180 -0.71 -3.07 -12.30
CA LEU A 180 -2.12 -2.71 -12.26
C LEU A 180 -2.67 -2.56 -13.68
N VAL A 181 -2.03 -1.77 -14.55
CA VAL A 181 -2.44 -1.61 -15.95
C VAL A 181 -2.60 -2.97 -16.65
N LYS A 182 -1.60 -3.86 -16.54
CA LYS A 182 -1.66 -5.19 -17.16
C LYS A 182 -2.81 -6.03 -16.59
N LEU A 183 -3.03 -5.96 -15.28
CA LEU A 183 -4.13 -6.64 -14.63
C LEU A 183 -5.49 -6.11 -15.12
N LEU A 184 -5.65 -4.78 -15.19
CA LEU A 184 -6.89 -4.13 -15.61
C LEU A 184 -7.24 -4.46 -17.08
N GLN A 185 -6.23 -4.51 -17.96
CA GLN A 185 -6.39 -4.91 -19.37
C GLN A 185 -6.79 -6.39 -19.55
N GLN A 186 -6.54 -7.23 -18.55
CA GLN A 186 -6.76 -8.68 -18.61
C GLN A 186 -7.98 -9.13 -17.78
N THR A 187 -8.69 -8.18 -17.18
CA THR A 187 -9.85 -8.42 -16.31
C THR A 187 -11.02 -7.54 -16.77
N LYS A 188 -12.19 -7.71 -16.13
CA LYS A 188 -13.39 -6.93 -16.44
C LYS A 188 -13.75 -6.07 -15.22
N PRO A 189 -14.32 -4.86 -15.41
CA PRO A 189 -14.78 -4.04 -14.30
C PRO A 189 -15.74 -4.79 -13.37
N CYS A 190 -15.56 -4.63 -12.06
CA CYS A 190 -16.42 -5.20 -11.03
C CYS A 190 -17.66 -4.31 -10.83
N ILE A 191 -18.65 -4.47 -11.73
CA ILE A 191 -19.90 -3.68 -11.74
C ILE A 191 -21.08 -4.41 -11.08
N GLY A 192 -21.96 -3.65 -10.42
CA GLY A 192 -23.23 -4.12 -9.89
C GLY A 192 -23.22 -4.54 -8.41
N GLY A 193 -24.35 -4.35 -7.72
CA GLY A 193 -24.53 -4.62 -6.29
C GLY A 193 -24.40 -3.38 -5.40
N GLU A 194 -24.83 -3.50 -4.14
CA GLU A 194 -24.59 -2.49 -3.10
C GLU A 194 -23.07 -2.45 -2.81
N GLY A 195 -22.42 -1.29 -2.97
CA GLY A 195 -20.97 -1.16 -2.80
C GLY A 195 -20.11 -1.55 -4.02
N ALA A 196 -20.65 -1.47 -5.25
CA ALA A 196 -19.85 -1.65 -6.46
C ALA A 196 -18.60 -0.74 -6.44
N LEU A 197 -17.41 -1.34 -6.60
CA LEU A 197 -16.15 -0.60 -6.57
C LEU A 197 -15.98 0.25 -7.83
N GLU A 198 -16.51 -0.23 -8.96
CA GLU A 198 -16.29 0.37 -10.27
C GLU A 198 -17.60 0.72 -10.98
N LYS A 199 -17.51 1.70 -11.88
CA LYS A 199 -18.52 2.02 -12.89
C LYS A 199 -17.92 1.97 -14.29
N THR A 200 -18.80 1.92 -15.28
CA THR A 200 -18.44 1.98 -16.70
C THR A 200 -19.12 3.16 -17.38
N PHE A 201 -18.57 3.56 -18.53
CA PHE A 201 -19.11 4.64 -19.34
C PHE A 201 -19.42 4.10 -20.73
N ASP A 202 -20.60 4.44 -21.24
CA ASP A 202 -21.04 4.02 -22.58
C ASP A 202 -20.78 5.10 -23.65
N LYS A 203 -20.30 6.27 -23.22
CA LYS A 203 -20.01 7.44 -24.07
C LYS A 203 -18.66 8.03 -23.70
N PRO A 204 -18.03 8.80 -24.61
CA PRO A 204 -16.84 9.55 -24.29
C PRO A 204 -17.08 10.49 -23.10
N ILE A 205 -16.06 10.63 -22.26
CA ILE A 205 -16.10 11.52 -21.10
C ILE A 205 -14.93 12.50 -21.15
N THR A 206 -15.17 13.73 -20.68
CA THR A 206 -14.08 14.65 -20.38
C THR A 206 -13.49 14.30 -19.02
N VAL A 207 -12.17 14.26 -18.95
CA VAL A 207 -11.44 14.07 -17.71
C VAL A 207 -10.39 15.16 -17.52
N TYR A 208 -10.04 15.36 -16.27
CA TYR A 208 -9.15 16.41 -15.79
C TYR A 208 -8.10 15.82 -14.85
N ARG A 209 -6.95 16.47 -14.76
CA ARG A 209 -5.90 16.14 -13.79
C ARG A 209 -5.24 17.40 -13.29
N GLY A 210 -5.27 17.62 -11.98
CA GLY A 210 -4.49 18.66 -11.33
C GLY A 210 -3.07 18.18 -11.06
N GLU A 211 -2.07 18.94 -11.50
CA GLU A 211 -0.67 18.61 -11.29
C GLU A 211 0.07 19.72 -10.56
N ILE A 212 0.91 19.34 -9.60
CA ILE A 212 1.90 20.21 -8.96
C ILE A 212 3.31 19.67 -9.26
N ASP A 213 4.35 20.38 -8.82
CA ASP A 213 5.76 20.00 -8.98
C ASP A 213 6.11 18.58 -8.49
N LYS A 214 5.36 18.05 -7.51
CA LYS A 214 5.51 16.68 -7.00
C LYS A 214 4.74 15.62 -7.79
N SER A 215 3.83 16.03 -8.67
CA SER A 215 2.99 15.09 -9.42
C SER A 215 3.82 14.33 -10.45
N VAL A 216 3.47 13.06 -10.67
CA VAL A 216 3.91 12.36 -11.88
C VAL A 216 3.15 12.94 -13.06
N HIS A 217 3.86 13.62 -13.96
CA HIS A 217 3.27 14.20 -15.16
C HIS A 217 2.56 13.12 -15.99
N LEU A 218 1.30 13.37 -16.38
CA LEU A 218 0.43 12.41 -17.09
C LEU A 218 0.31 11.06 -16.36
N GLY A 219 0.29 11.10 -15.02
CA GLY A 219 0.06 9.92 -14.19
C GLY A 219 -1.28 9.24 -14.48
N LEU A 220 -1.42 8.01 -13.97
CA LEU A 220 -2.56 7.13 -14.28
C LEU A 220 -3.93 7.68 -13.83
N SER A 221 -3.96 8.50 -12.78
CA SER A 221 -5.19 8.96 -12.11
C SER A 221 -5.68 10.28 -12.70
N TRP A 222 -6.93 10.27 -13.16
CA TRP A 222 -7.67 11.41 -13.68
C TRP A 222 -9.01 11.51 -12.94
N THR A 223 -9.74 12.60 -13.09
CA THR A 223 -11.08 12.77 -12.52
C THR A 223 -12.04 13.29 -13.57
N SER A 224 -13.30 12.87 -13.55
CA SER A 224 -14.33 13.50 -14.38
C SER A 224 -14.87 14.82 -13.79
N SER A 225 -14.32 15.30 -12.68
CA SER A 225 -14.71 16.55 -12.02
C SER A 225 -13.60 17.60 -12.10
N LEU A 226 -13.89 18.73 -12.75
CA LEU A 226 -12.96 19.87 -12.81
C LEU A 226 -12.65 20.41 -11.41
N GLU A 227 -13.64 20.50 -10.53
CA GLU A 227 -13.47 20.99 -9.15
C GLU A 227 -12.46 20.12 -8.36
N VAL A 228 -12.50 18.81 -8.56
CA VAL A 228 -11.54 17.89 -7.94
C VAL A 228 -10.13 18.14 -8.48
N ALA A 229 -9.99 18.32 -9.80
CA ALA A 229 -8.70 18.64 -10.42
C ALA A 229 -8.13 19.98 -9.92
N GLU A 230 -8.96 21.02 -9.77
CA GLU A 230 -8.57 22.31 -9.19
C GLU A 230 -8.05 22.17 -7.76
N LYS A 231 -8.70 21.35 -6.92
CA LYS A 231 -8.22 21.05 -5.56
C LYS A 231 -6.85 20.38 -5.56
N PHE A 232 -6.58 19.48 -6.50
CA PHE A 232 -5.25 18.85 -6.63
C PHE A 232 -4.20 19.83 -7.15
N ALA A 233 -4.53 20.68 -8.13
CA ALA A 233 -3.62 21.70 -8.67
C ALA A 233 -3.28 22.81 -7.66
N SER A 234 -4.16 23.06 -6.68
CA SER A 234 -3.97 24.04 -5.61
C SER A 234 -3.46 23.46 -4.29
N ARG A 235 -3.22 22.14 -4.24
CA ARG A 235 -2.87 21.44 -3.00
C ARG A 235 -1.58 21.99 -2.40
N PHE A 236 -1.56 22.09 -1.07
CA PHE A 236 -0.44 22.66 -0.29
C PHE A 236 -0.13 24.14 -0.61
N GLY A 237 -1.13 24.90 -1.07
CA GLY A 237 -0.97 26.33 -1.38
C GLY A 237 -0.11 26.59 -2.63
N LYS A 238 0.04 25.59 -3.50
CA LYS A 238 0.79 25.69 -4.76
C LYS A 238 -0.12 26.20 -5.88
N GLN A 239 0.49 26.77 -6.92
CA GLN A 239 -0.16 27.01 -8.20
C GLN A 239 0.32 25.96 -9.18
N GLY A 240 -0.48 24.92 -9.36
CA GLY A 240 -0.27 23.84 -10.32
C GLY A 240 -0.89 24.12 -11.69
N SER A 241 -0.87 23.11 -12.55
CA SER A 241 -1.56 23.11 -13.84
C SER A 241 -2.76 22.18 -13.81
N ILE A 242 -3.75 22.46 -14.66
CA ILE A 242 -4.88 21.56 -14.91
C ILE A 242 -4.75 21.04 -16.32
N LEU A 243 -4.66 19.72 -16.45
CA LEU A 243 -4.68 19.01 -17.71
C LEU A 243 -6.09 18.54 -18.00
N LYS A 244 -6.48 18.55 -19.27
CA LYS A 244 -7.81 18.17 -19.75
C LYS A 244 -7.69 17.31 -21.01
N THR A 245 -8.50 16.28 -21.11
CA THR A 245 -8.66 15.50 -22.34
C THR A 245 -10.03 14.82 -22.40
N VAL A 246 -10.34 14.18 -23.54
CA VAL A 246 -11.54 13.36 -23.73
C VAL A 246 -11.12 11.91 -23.90
N LEU A 247 -11.73 11.01 -23.12
CA LEU A 247 -11.49 9.58 -23.20
C LEU A 247 -12.70 8.86 -23.78
N GLU A 248 -12.46 8.05 -24.82
CA GLU A 248 -13.39 7.03 -25.27
C GLU A 248 -13.52 5.91 -24.22
N PRO A 249 -14.68 5.24 -24.08
CA PRO A 249 -14.87 4.15 -23.13
C PRO A 249 -13.77 3.09 -23.12
N LYS A 250 -13.24 2.72 -24.30
CA LYS A 250 -12.17 1.73 -24.46
C LYS A 250 -10.79 2.17 -23.93
N GLN A 251 -10.61 3.47 -23.69
CA GLN A 251 -9.36 4.03 -23.14
C GLN A 251 -9.36 4.04 -21.60
N ILE A 252 -10.53 3.82 -20.98
CA ILE A 252 -10.69 3.78 -19.52
C ILE A 252 -10.32 2.39 -19.02
N LEU A 253 -9.34 2.31 -18.13
CA LEU A 253 -8.88 1.05 -17.54
C LEU A 253 -9.74 0.64 -16.34
N ALA A 254 -10.15 1.63 -15.53
CA ALA A 254 -11.05 1.51 -14.40
C ALA A 254 -11.64 2.90 -14.08
N ALA A 255 -12.81 2.92 -13.46
CA ALA A 255 -13.38 4.13 -12.90
C ALA A 255 -14.13 3.79 -11.62
N TYR A 256 -13.88 4.53 -10.54
CA TYR A 256 -14.48 4.24 -9.25
C TYR A 256 -15.96 4.68 -9.23
N ALA A 257 -16.83 3.86 -8.64
CA ALA A 257 -18.28 4.02 -8.79
C ALA A 257 -18.80 5.31 -8.14
N ASP A 258 -18.43 5.60 -6.89
CA ASP A 258 -18.72 6.87 -6.23
C ASP A 258 -17.88 7.04 -4.96
N ASP A 259 -16.89 7.93 -5.00
CA ASP A 259 -15.94 8.17 -3.91
C ASP A 259 -15.76 9.68 -3.62
N GLY A 260 -16.58 10.53 -4.22
CA GLY A 260 -16.44 11.99 -4.18
C GLY A 260 -15.28 12.57 -5.00
N GLU A 261 -14.33 11.75 -5.46
CA GLU A 261 -13.22 12.17 -6.33
C GLU A 261 -13.52 11.92 -7.82
N HIS A 262 -14.49 11.06 -8.12
CA HIS A 262 -14.87 10.67 -9.47
C HIS A 262 -13.65 10.18 -10.29
N GLU A 263 -12.80 9.40 -9.65
CA GLU A 263 -11.51 8.99 -10.17
C GLU A 263 -11.65 7.99 -11.33
N VAL A 264 -10.86 8.22 -12.38
CA VAL A 264 -10.76 7.43 -13.61
C VAL A 264 -9.30 7.09 -13.85
N LEU A 265 -8.99 5.82 -14.04
CA LEU A 265 -7.64 5.35 -14.37
C LEU A 265 -7.49 5.17 -15.88
N ALA A 266 -6.53 5.86 -16.47
CA ALA A 266 -6.26 5.82 -17.91
C ALA A 266 -4.79 6.11 -18.24
N ILE A 267 -4.30 5.53 -19.34
CA ILE A 267 -3.02 5.92 -19.94
C ILE A 267 -3.33 6.94 -21.02
N VAL A 268 -2.91 8.18 -20.80
CA VAL A 268 -3.17 9.30 -21.71
C VAL A 268 -1.85 9.71 -22.39
N PRO A 269 -1.78 9.67 -23.73
CA PRO A 269 -0.63 10.21 -24.44
C PRO A 269 -0.65 11.74 -24.37
N GLU A 270 0.52 12.37 -24.41
CA GLU A 270 0.65 13.83 -24.38
C GLU A 270 -0.05 14.51 -25.57
N THR A 271 -0.11 13.81 -26.71
CA THR A 271 -0.87 14.26 -27.89
C THR A 271 -2.38 14.23 -27.59
N GLY A 272 -3.01 15.39 -27.48
CA GLY A 272 -4.44 15.52 -27.21
C GLY A 272 -4.80 15.91 -25.77
N VAL A 273 -3.81 16.35 -24.99
CA VAL A 273 -4.02 16.97 -23.68
C VAL A 273 -3.94 18.49 -23.82
N GLU A 274 -4.95 19.17 -23.30
CA GLU A 274 -4.98 20.63 -23.17
C GLU A 274 -4.58 21.03 -21.75
N THR A 275 -3.74 22.05 -21.60
CA THR A 275 -3.56 22.73 -20.31
C THR A 275 -4.54 23.90 -20.25
N ILE A 276 -5.34 23.97 -19.19
CA ILE A 276 -6.36 25.01 -18.98
C ILE A 276 -6.11 25.84 -17.73
#